data_AF-A0A151RIH6-F1
#
_entry.id   AF-A0A151RIH6-F1
#
_cell.length_a   1.000
_cell.length_b   1.000
_cell.length_c   1.000
_cell.angle_alpha   90.00
_cell.angle_beta   90.00
_cell.angle_gamma   90.00
#
_symmetry.space_group_name_H-M   'P 1'
#
loop_
_entity.id
_entity.type
_entity.pdbx_description
1 polymer ?
#
loop_
_entity_poly.entity_id
_entity_poly.type
_entity_poly.pdbx_seq_one_letter_code
_entity_poly.pdbx_strand_id
1 'polypeptide(L)'
;MTQGETIMDIQKRFTHIINHLKDLEKIFEEEEVNVKVLKSLNRRWQHTVTIITESKNLAQMRSVELFGKLREYEMNMTRMAKEEQKVKRVKGLALKLENYSSEEEESNDKDKSEQEEMNLMVRKF
;
A
#
# COMPACT_ATOMS: atom_id res chain seq x y z
N MET A 1 7.12 11.38 1.89
CA MET A 1 5.94 10.53 2.08
C MET A 1 6.12 9.71 3.35
N THR A 2 5.27 9.90 4.34
CA THR A 2 5.24 9.08 5.58
C THR A 2 4.53 7.75 5.32
N GLN A 3 4.59 6.81 6.27
CA GLN A 3 3.84 5.56 6.17
C GLN A 3 2.34 5.84 6.32
N GLY A 4 1.56 5.60 5.25
CA GLY A 4 0.10 5.80 5.24
C GLY A 4 -0.36 7.12 4.63
N GLU A 5 0.54 8.05 4.30
CA GLU A 5 0.20 9.24 3.51
C GLU A 5 -0.24 8.84 2.10
N THR A 6 -1.28 9.50 1.56
CA THR A 6 -1.72 9.31 0.17
C THR A 6 -1.02 10.28 -0.78
N ILE A 7 -1.05 9.99 -2.08
CA ILE A 7 -0.57 10.94 -3.11
C ILE A 7 -1.34 12.27 -3.03
N MET A 8 -2.61 12.27 -2.64
CA MET A 8 -3.39 13.51 -2.46
C MET A 8 -2.85 14.39 -1.33
N ASP A 9 -2.41 13.78 -0.22
CA ASP A 9 -1.86 14.52 0.91
C ASP A 9 -0.52 15.16 0.54
N ILE A 10 0.31 14.44 -0.20
CA ILE A 10 1.55 14.97 -0.76
C ILE A 10 1.25 16.14 -1.71
N GLN A 11 0.28 15.97 -2.62
CA GLN A 11 -0.13 17.02 -3.55
C GLN A 11 -0.53 18.29 -2.81
N LYS A 12 -1.40 18.19 -1.78
CA LYS A 12 -1.82 19.32 -0.96
C LYS A 12 -0.64 20.03 -0.29
N ARG A 13 0.29 19.27 0.31
CA ARG A 13 1.48 19.83 0.97
C ARG A 13 2.37 20.57 -0.02
N PHE A 14 2.60 20.00 -1.21
CA PHE A 14 3.38 20.65 -2.26
C PHE A 14 2.71 21.92 -2.77
N THR A 15 1.39 21.90 -3.02
CA THR A 15 0.66 23.11 -3.41
C THR A 15 0.77 24.20 -2.35
N HIS A 16 0.62 23.86 -1.07
CA HIS A 16 0.75 24.81 0.02
C HIS A 16 2.16 25.43 0.08
N ILE A 17 3.20 24.61 -0.08
CA ILE A 17 4.60 25.06 -0.10
C ILE A 17 4.86 25.97 -1.32
N ILE A 18 4.41 25.59 -2.51
CA ILE A 18 4.59 26.38 -3.74
C ILE A 18 3.88 27.73 -3.62
N ASN A 19 2.67 27.75 -3.08
CA ASN A 19 1.94 29.00 -2.87
C ASN A 19 2.68 29.92 -1.88
N HIS A 20 3.13 29.39 -0.75
CA HIS A 20 3.95 30.16 0.20
C HIS A 20 5.25 30.69 -0.42
N LEU A 21 5.90 29.91 -1.28
CA LEU A 21 7.12 30.34 -1.96
C LEU A 21 6.84 31.41 -3.01
N LYS A 22 5.70 31.32 -3.69
CA LYS A 22 5.24 32.33 -4.65
C LYS A 22 4.94 33.66 -3.97
N ASP A 23 4.36 33.63 -2.77
CA ASP A 23 4.14 34.83 -1.94
C ASP A 23 5.47 35.50 -1.51
N LEU A 24 6.55 34.72 -1.46
CA LEU A 24 7.92 35.19 -1.20
C LEU A 24 8.68 35.57 -2.50
N GLU A 25 7.97 35.74 -3.62
CA GLU A 25 8.51 36.01 -4.96
C GLU A 25 9.49 34.94 -5.50
N LYS A 26 9.52 33.75 -4.90
CA LYS A 26 10.32 32.61 -5.39
C LYS A 26 9.47 31.76 -6.33
N ILE A 27 9.74 31.89 -7.62
CA ILE A 27 9.11 31.08 -8.66
C ILE A 27 9.97 29.86 -8.93
N PHE A 28 9.34 28.69 -8.92
CA PHE A 28 9.99 27.42 -9.25
C PHE A 28 9.51 26.97 -10.62
N GLU A 29 10.44 26.44 -11.43
CA GLU A 29 10.06 25.78 -12.67
C GLU A 29 9.33 24.47 -12.38
N GLU A 30 8.39 24.12 -13.25
CA GLU A 30 7.62 22.87 -13.16
C GLU A 30 8.54 21.64 -13.08
N GLU A 31 9.67 21.65 -13.80
CA GLU A 31 10.66 20.59 -13.73
C GLU A 31 11.26 20.44 -12.32
N GLU A 32 11.64 21.54 -11.69
CA GLU A 32 12.23 21.50 -10.35
C GLU A 32 11.22 20.98 -9.32
N VAL A 33 9.96 21.43 -9.43
CA VAL A 33 8.86 20.93 -8.60
C VAL A 33 8.68 19.43 -8.81
N ASN A 34 8.61 18.97 -10.06
CA ASN A 34 8.43 17.56 -10.40
C ASN A 34 9.55 16.68 -9.84
N VAL A 35 10.81 17.12 -9.97
CA VAL A 35 11.97 16.40 -9.41
C VAL A 35 11.88 16.34 -7.89
N LYS A 36 11.51 17.44 -7.21
CA LYS A 36 11.32 17.44 -5.75
C LYS A 36 10.18 16.51 -5.31
N VAL A 37 9.06 16.50 -6.04
CA VAL A 37 7.94 15.58 -5.78
C VAL A 37 8.41 14.14 -5.88
N LEU A 38 9.06 13.76 -6.98
CA LEU A 38 9.57 12.40 -7.18
C LEU A 38 10.56 11.98 -6.09
N LYS A 39 11.48 12.86 -5.69
CA LYS A 39 12.44 12.62 -4.60
C LYS A 39 11.77 12.46 -3.23
N SER A 40 10.60 13.05 -3.03
CA SER A 40 9.85 12.96 -1.77
C SER A 40 9.07 11.65 -1.60
N LEU A 41 8.95 10.84 -2.66
CA LEU A 41 8.24 9.56 -2.65
C LEU A 41 9.05 8.48 -1.93
N ASN A 42 8.37 7.54 -1.29
CA ASN A 42 9.02 6.45 -0.55
C ASN A 42 9.60 5.38 -1.50
N ARG A 43 10.39 4.44 -0.95
CA ARG A 43 11.08 3.39 -1.73
C ARG A 43 10.15 2.52 -2.59
N ARG A 44 8.86 2.38 -2.23
CA ARG A 44 7.89 1.59 -3.01
C ARG A 44 7.56 2.21 -4.35
N TRP A 45 7.76 3.52 -4.49
CA TRP A 45 7.52 4.26 -5.73
C TRP A 45 8.74 4.31 -6.66
N GLN A 46 9.88 3.76 -6.24
CA GLN A 46 11.14 3.89 -6.99
C GLN A 46 11.03 3.38 -8.42
N HIS A 47 10.33 2.26 -8.65
CA HIS A 47 10.14 1.75 -10.00
C HIS A 47 9.38 2.73 -10.91
N THR A 48 8.31 3.33 -10.40
CA THR A 48 7.53 4.36 -11.11
C THR A 48 8.35 5.63 -11.32
N VAL A 49 9.14 6.05 -10.32
CA VAL A 49 10.07 7.18 -10.45
C VAL A 49 11.06 6.90 -11.58
N THR A 50 11.68 5.72 -11.62
CA THR A 50 12.62 5.31 -12.66
C THR A 50 11.98 5.37 -14.04
N ILE A 51 10.81 4.76 -14.24
CA ILE A 51 10.09 4.77 -15.52
C ILE A 51 9.81 6.22 -15.98
N ILE A 52 9.34 7.06 -15.06
CA ILE A 52 9.04 8.46 -15.38
C ILE A 52 10.32 9.22 -15.74
N THR A 53 11.41 9.05 -14.98
CA THR A 53 12.71 9.70 -15.25
C THR A 53 13.34 9.23 -16.56
N GLU A 54 13.28 7.94 -16.85
CA GLU A 54 13.83 7.32 -18.06
C GLU A 54 13.06 7.73 -19.31
N SER A 55 11.75 7.96 -19.17
CA SER A 55 10.91 8.48 -20.25
C SER A 55 11.23 9.93 -20.67
N LYS A 56 12.21 10.60 -20.03
CA LYS A 56 12.63 12.01 -20.26
C LYS A 56 11.51 13.06 -20.25
N ASN A 57 10.31 12.69 -19.80
CA ASN A 57 9.13 13.54 -19.89
C ASN A 57 9.01 14.59 -18.77
N LEU A 58 9.96 14.67 -17.84
CA LEU A 58 9.81 15.48 -16.62
C LEU A 58 9.86 17.00 -16.85
N ALA A 59 10.68 17.45 -17.78
CA ALA A 59 10.79 18.87 -18.14
C ALA A 59 9.59 19.37 -18.96
N GLN A 60 8.93 18.47 -19.70
CA GLN A 60 7.80 18.80 -20.57
C GLN A 60 6.44 18.55 -19.93
N MET A 61 6.40 17.79 -18.82
CA MET A 61 5.17 17.41 -18.14
C MET A 61 4.79 18.41 -17.06
N ARG A 62 3.53 18.81 -17.03
CA ARG A 62 3.01 19.66 -15.96
C ARG A 62 2.88 18.87 -14.65
N SER A 63 3.10 19.52 -13.52
CA SER A 63 2.91 18.92 -12.19
C SER A 63 1.56 18.24 -12.01
N VAL A 64 0.49 18.82 -12.58
CA VAL A 64 -0.86 18.23 -12.57
C VAL A 64 -0.88 16.84 -13.23
N GLU A 65 -0.20 16.68 -14.36
CA GLU A 65 -0.11 15.41 -15.09
C GLU A 65 0.72 14.39 -14.33
N LEU A 66 1.82 14.83 -13.69
CA LEU A 66 2.62 13.99 -12.81
C LEU A 66 1.78 13.42 -11.66
N PHE A 67 1.02 14.29 -10.96
CA PHE A 67 0.14 13.85 -9.88
C PHE A 67 -0.98 12.92 -10.38
N GLY A 68 -1.47 13.13 -11.59
CA GLY A 68 -2.43 12.21 -12.24
C GLY A 68 -1.86 10.80 -12.41
N LYS A 69 -0.66 10.68 -12.98
CA LYS A 69 0.04 9.40 -13.17
C LYS A 69 0.35 8.71 -11.84
N LEU A 70 0.78 9.49 -10.83
CA LEU A 70 1.04 8.96 -9.49
C LEU A 70 -0.23 8.41 -8.83
N ARG A 71 -1.36 9.12 -8.96
CA ARG A 71 -2.64 8.67 -8.41
C ARG A 71 -3.16 7.40 -9.10
N GLU A 72 -3.01 7.29 -10.41
CA GLU A 72 -3.36 6.08 -11.16
C GLU A 72 -2.55 4.88 -10.69
N TYR A 73 -1.24 5.06 -10.49
CA TYR A 73 -0.38 4.02 -9.94
C TYR A 73 -0.76 3.65 -8.50
N GLU A 74 -1.12 4.62 -7.65
CA GLU A 74 -1.63 4.35 -6.29
C GLU A 74 -2.85 3.42 -6.32
N MET A 75 -3.79 3.71 -7.22
CA MET A 75 -5.01 2.94 -7.39
C MET A 75 -4.72 1.53 -7.92
N ASN A 76 -3.82 1.40 -8.90
CA ASN A 76 -3.44 0.10 -9.46
C ASN A 76 -2.70 -0.77 -8.43
N MET A 77 -1.78 -0.18 -7.66
CA MET A 77 -1.05 -0.87 -6.59
C MET A 77 -2.01 -1.35 -5.48
N THR A 78 -3.01 -0.54 -5.14
CA THR A 78 -4.06 -0.92 -4.18
C THR A 78 -4.93 -2.07 -4.70
N ARG A 79 -5.25 -2.09 -6.00
CA ARG A 79 -5.99 -3.20 -6.64
C ARG A 79 -5.19 -4.50 -6.60
N MET A 80 -3.92 -4.46 -7.01
CA MET A 80 -3.03 -5.62 -6.99
C MET A 80 -2.83 -6.15 -5.56
N ALA A 81 -2.68 -5.27 -4.57
CA ALA A 81 -2.58 -5.68 -3.17
C ALA A 81 -3.83 -6.42 -2.67
N LYS A 82 -5.04 -6.00 -3.07
CA LYS A 82 -6.30 -6.68 -2.75
C LYS A 82 -6.40 -8.05 -3.43
N GLU A 83 -5.96 -8.16 -4.68
CA GLU A 83 -5.92 -9.43 -5.41
C GLU A 83 -4.91 -10.40 -4.79
N GLU A 84 -3.71 -9.95 -4.45
CA GLU A 84 -2.73 -10.76 -3.72
C GLU A 84 -3.24 -11.23 -2.36
N GLN A 85 -3.95 -10.39 -1.61
CA GLN A 85 -4.56 -10.79 -0.34
C GLN A 85 -5.64 -11.88 -0.54
N LYS A 86 -6.42 -11.80 -1.61
CA LYS A 86 -7.37 -12.87 -1.97
C LYS A 86 -6.64 -14.17 -2.30
N VAL A 87 -5.59 -14.13 -3.13
CA VAL A 87 -4.80 -15.31 -3.50
C VAL A 87 -4.11 -15.92 -2.27
N LYS A 88 -3.53 -15.09 -1.39
CA LYS A 88 -2.89 -15.54 -0.14
C LYS A 88 -3.89 -16.15 0.84
N ARG A 89 -5.13 -15.62 0.93
CA ARG A 89 -6.21 -16.24 1.70
C ARG A 89 -6.64 -17.58 1.12
N VAL A 90 -6.80 -17.70 -0.21
CA VAL A 90 -7.17 -18.96 -0.86
C VAL A 90 -6.07 -20.03 -0.67
N LYS A 91 -4.79 -19.68 -0.82
CA LYS A 91 -3.67 -20.60 -0.53
C LYS A 91 -3.58 -20.97 0.95
N GLY A 92 -3.83 -20.03 1.86
CA GLY A 92 -3.84 -20.29 3.31
C GLY A 92 -5.00 -21.18 3.78
N LEU A 93 -6.11 -21.20 3.04
CA LEU A 93 -7.23 -22.13 3.26
C LEU A 93 -6.93 -23.52 2.69
N ALA A 94 -6.33 -23.61 1.50
CA ALA A 94 -5.93 -24.88 0.90
C ALA A 94 -4.94 -25.66 1.79
N LEU A 95 -3.95 -24.99 2.37
CA LEU A 95 -2.98 -25.59 3.29
C LEU A 95 -3.59 -26.02 4.65
N LYS A 96 -4.77 -25.52 5.00
CA LYS A 96 -5.49 -25.93 6.22
C LYS A 96 -6.41 -27.12 6.00
N LEU A 97 -6.73 -27.46 4.75
CA LEU A 97 -7.55 -28.63 4.43
C LEU A 97 -6.71 -29.91 4.34
N GLU A 98 -5.42 -29.81 4.03
CA GLU A 98 -4.53 -30.98 3.92
C GLU A 98 -4.17 -31.60 5.28
N ASN A 99 -4.46 -30.92 6.40
CA ASN A 99 -4.34 -31.47 7.75
C ASN A 99 -5.60 -32.19 8.27
N TYR A 100 -6.67 -32.28 7.47
CA TYR A 100 -7.92 -32.98 7.83
C TYR A 100 -8.21 -34.21 6.95
N SER A 101 -7.21 -34.74 6.24
CA SER A 101 -7.37 -35.99 5.49
C SER A 101 -6.68 -37.16 6.19
N SER A 102 -7.13 -37.46 7.42
CA SER A 102 -7.16 -38.83 7.93
C SER A 102 -8.38 -38.98 8.83
N GLU A 103 -9.20 -39.95 8.45
CA GLU A 103 -10.24 -40.63 9.24
C GLU A 103 -11.61 -39.94 9.32
N GLU A 104 -12.39 -40.31 8.30
CA GLU A 104 -13.82 -40.67 8.32
C GLU A 104 -14.61 -40.56 9.64
N GLU A 105 -15.74 -39.86 9.48
CA GLU A 105 -17.09 -40.16 10.00
C GLU A 105 -17.55 -39.62 11.36
N GLU A 106 -18.84 -39.26 11.30
CA GLU A 106 -19.81 -39.02 12.36
C GLU A 106 -19.75 -37.74 13.22
N SER A 107 -20.57 -36.80 12.76
CA SER A 107 -21.72 -36.29 13.52
C SER A 107 -21.51 -35.19 14.58
N ASN A 108 -22.40 -34.22 14.40
CA ASN A 108 -23.18 -33.54 15.43
C ASN A 108 -22.79 -32.11 15.84
N ASP A 109 -23.88 -31.39 16.04
CA ASP A 109 -24.11 -29.96 16.05
C ASP A 109 -23.72 -29.28 17.39
N LYS A 110 -23.45 -27.97 17.31
CA LYS A 110 -23.31 -26.97 18.39
C LYS A 110 -22.06 -26.99 19.27
N ASP A 111 -21.12 -26.09 18.96
CA ASP A 111 -20.09 -25.63 19.90
C ASP A 111 -20.39 -24.18 20.33
N LYS A 112 -20.92 -24.04 21.55
CA LYS A 112 -21.15 -22.75 22.22
C LYS A 112 -20.64 -22.91 23.65
N SER A 113 -19.56 -22.17 23.98
CA SER A 113 -18.93 -22.08 25.31
C SER A 113 -18.20 -23.37 25.69
N GLU A 114 -16.87 -23.44 25.69
CA GLU A 114 -16.10 -23.53 26.94
C GLU A 114 -14.57 -23.40 26.68
N GLN A 115 -14.13 -22.32 26.02
CA GLN A 115 -12.70 -22.07 25.77
C GLN A 115 -11.85 -21.74 27.00
N GLU A 116 -12.40 -21.78 28.23
CA GLU A 116 -11.69 -21.32 29.43
C GLU A 116 -11.19 -22.42 30.40
N GLU A 117 -11.58 -23.70 30.27
CA GLU A 117 -11.20 -24.71 31.29
C GLU A 117 -10.00 -25.62 30.96
N MET A 118 -9.49 -25.62 29.73
CA MET A 118 -8.44 -26.59 29.33
C MET A 118 -6.99 -26.12 29.59
N ASN A 119 -6.78 -25.05 30.38
CA ASN A 119 -5.44 -24.50 30.65
C ASN A 119 -4.90 -24.80 32.07
N LEU A 120 -5.52 -25.72 32.81
CA LEU A 120 -5.15 -26.03 34.20
C LEU A 120 -4.97 -27.53 34.45
N MET A 121 -4.00 -28.17 33.78
CA MET A 121 -3.28 -29.29 34.40
C MET A 121 -1.90 -29.48 33.78
N VAL A 122 -1.01 -28.53 34.09
CA VAL A 122 0.43 -28.78 34.14
C VAL A 122 0.66 -29.85 35.20
N ARG A 123 0.66 -31.13 34.79
CA ARG A 123 1.00 -32.26 35.64
C ARG A 123 2.52 -32.26 35.85
N LYS A 124 2.94 -31.51 36.87
CA LYS A 124 4.19 -31.77 37.60
C LYS A 124 4.01 -33.00 38.49
N PHE A 125 5.13 -33.72 38.62
CA PHE A 125 5.42 -34.91 39.43
C PHE A 125 5.02 -36.26 38.84
#